data_AF-A0A0D2DK50-F1
#
_entry.id   AF-A0A0D2DK50-F1
#
_cell.length_a   1.000
_cell.length_b   1.000
_cell.length_c   1.000
_cell.angle_alpha   90.00
_cell.angle_beta   90.00
_cell.angle_gamma   90.00
#
_symmetry.space_group_name_H-M   'P 1'
#
loop_
_entity.id
_entity.type
_entity.pdbx_description
1 polymer ?
#
loop_
_entity_poly.entity_id
_entity_poly.type
_entity_poly.pdbx_seq_one_letter_code
_entity_poly.pdbx_strand_id
1 'polypeptide(L)'
;MASTSSTTTKPHFLRALSSPSTKLTKDKPRLYIALYPRGGSSTTSSFRNVSSCDSYHWALVVGPQTAWRTDEGTRYHVAHLDEKSDRYLYEEQDIPLNIVAQKCLVRVAVCKVTDEARLQSILRDMPIRGDDSAFNCLTWVREAFRKLHDDGKAVKTYLKSDDWDDVEECARKYSKRKRDAGRFQEVATVNNNNNGVATNWDVKKISTFNFWENRETTS
;
A
#
# COMPACT_ATOMS: atom_id res chain seq x y z
N MET A 1 -60.33 26.04 18.79
CA MET A 1 -59.43 26.77 17.88
C MET A 1 -58.12 27.05 18.61
N ALA A 2 -57.01 26.84 17.90
CA ALA A 2 -55.62 27.30 18.04
C ALA A 2 -55.23 28.13 19.30
N SER A 3 -54.16 27.73 20.04
CA SER A 3 -52.75 28.25 19.96
C SER A 3 -52.61 29.64 20.61
N THR A 4 -51.62 30.05 21.42
CA THR A 4 -50.22 29.70 21.78
C THR A 4 -49.86 30.67 22.95
N SER A 5 -48.84 30.54 23.82
CA SER A 5 -47.38 30.56 23.57
C SER A 5 -46.57 30.41 24.87
N SER A 6 -45.40 29.75 24.72
CA SER A 6 -44.09 29.78 25.44
C SER A 6 -44.01 30.16 26.93
N THR A 7 -43.15 29.53 27.75
CA THR A 7 -41.69 29.35 27.56
C THR A 7 -41.16 28.45 28.67
N THR A 8 -40.37 27.40 28.39
CA THR A 8 -39.58 26.72 29.45
C THR A 8 -38.21 26.28 28.95
N THR A 9 -37.25 26.60 29.81
CA THR A 9 -35.80 26.47 29.80
C THR A 9 -35.31 25.04 29.57
N LYS A 10 -34.26 24.89 28.75
CA LYS A 10 -33.58 23.62 28.43
C LYS A 10 -32.88 23.04 29.68
N PRO A 11 -32.99 21.73 29.98
CA PRO A 11 -32.16 21.10 30.99
C PRO A 11 -30.83 20.58 30.42
N HIS A 12 -29.83 20.60 31.29
CA HIS A 12 -28.50 20.02 31.17
C HIS A 12 -28.55 18.52 30.82
N PHE A 13 -27.86 18.12 29.75
CA PHE A 13 -27.60 16.70 29.47
C PHE A 13 -26.48 16.19 30.36
N LEU A 14 -26.83 15.32 31.30
CA LEU A 14 -25.89 14.46 32.02
C LEU A 14 -25.34 13.41 31.04
N ARG A 15 -24.02 13.45 30.84
CA ARG A 15 -23.25 12.51 30.04
C ARG A 15 -23.18 11.18 30.80
N ALA A 16 -23.96 10.19 30.36
CA ALA A 16 -23.81 8.82 30.83
C ALA A 16 -22.45 8.27 30.39
N LEU A 17 -21.56 8.01 31.36
CA LEU A 17 -20.38 7.21 31.17
C LEU A 17 -20.81 5.75 31.17
N SER A 18 -20.97 5.15 29.99
CA SER A 18 -21.08 3.69 29.87
C SER A 18 -19.68 3.06 29.90
N SER A 19 -19.57 2.07 30.79
CA SER A 19 -18.51 1.08 31.08
C SER A 19 -17.44 0.79 30.01
N PRO A 20 -16.25 0.28 30.41
CA PRO A 20 -15.13 0.09 29.50
C PRO A 20 -15.47 -1.00 28.50
N SER A 21 -15.88 -0.59 27.30
CA SER A 21 -15.80 -1.44 26.13
C SER A 21 -14.33 -1.77 25.95
N THR A 22 -13.99 -3.05 26.12
CA THR A 22 -12.79 -3.66 25.58
C THR A 22 -12.74 -3.34 24.09
N LYS A 23 -12.12 -2.22 23.75
CA LYS A 23 -11.91 -1.75 22.39
C LYS A 23 -10.85 -2.63 21.75
N LEU A 24 -11.20 -3.88 21.46
CA LEU A 24 -10.56 -4.61 20.39
C LEU A 24 -11.07 -3.96 19.11
N THR A 25 -10.50 -2.80 18.75
CA THR A 25 -10.61 -2.30 17.39
C THR A 25 -9.92 -3.35 16.53
N LYS A 26 -10.68 -4.32 16.01
CA LYS A 26 -10.18 -5.34 15.09
C LYS A 26 -9.53 -4.56 13.94
N ASP A 27 -8.20 -4.57 13.91
CA ASP A 27 -7.43 -3.63 13.10
C ASP A 27 -7.67 -4.00 11.64
N LYS A 28 -8.58 -3.28 10.99
CA LYS A 28 -9.07 -3.66 9.65
C LYS A 28 -7.90 -3.67 8.67
N PRO A 29 -7.82 -4.66 7.76
CA PRO A 29 -6.80 -4.69 6.73
C PRO A 29 -6.78 -3.40 5.92
N ARG A 30 -5.61 -3.10 5.37
CA ARG A 30 -5.33 -1.93 4.54
C ARG A 30 -5.02 -2.42 3.14
N LEU A 31 -5.47 -1.67 2.15
CA LEU A 31 -4.94 -1.81 0.81
C LEU A 31 -3.72 -0.89 0.70
N TYR A 32 -2.64 -1.45 0.16
CA TYR A 32 -1.40 -0.75 -0.09
C TYR A 32 -1.04 -0.78 -1.57
N ILE A 33 -0.52 0.34 -2.07
CA ILE A 33 0.32 0.34 -3.27
C ILE A 33 1.73 -0.03 -2.83
N ALA A 34 2.29 -1.11 -3.38
CA ALA A 34 3.57 -1.66 -2.97
C ALA A 34 4.58 -1.64 -4.11
N LEU A 35 5.81 -1.23 -3.81
CA LEU A 35 6.92 -1.20 -4.76
C LEU A 35 7.95 -2.28 -4.42
N TYR A 36 8.31 -3.06 -5.42
CA TYR A 36 9.28 -4.13 -5.36
C TYR A 36 10.46 -3.86 -6.29
N PRO A 37 11.64 -4.48 -6.05
CA PRO A 37 12.72 -4.48 -7.03
C PRO A 37 12.26 -5.16 -8.33
N ARG A 38 12.72 -4.67 -9.49
CA ARG A 38 12.42 -5.25 -10.81
C ARG A 38 13.60 -6.11 -11.30
N GLY A 39 13.32 -7.33 -11.78
CA GLY A 39 14.23 -8.22 -12.52
C GLY A 39 15.39 -8.83 -11.72
N GLY A 40 15.17 -9.94 -10.99
CA GLY A 40 16.21 -10.70 -10.23
C GLY A 40 16.99 -9.90 -9.18
N SER A 41 16.74 -8.60 -9.15
CA SER A 41 17.39 -7.57 -8.40
C SER A 41 17.03 -7.85 -6.96
N SER A 42 18.02 -8.27 -6.18
CA SER A 42 17.87 -8.35 -4.74
C SER A 42 17.34 -7.00 -4.23
N THR A 43 16.77 -6.95 -3.02
CA THR A 43 16.58 -5.65 -2.33
C THR A 43 17.90 -4.86 -2.21
N THR A 44 19.00 -5.51 -2.56
CA THR A 44 20.37 -5.06 -2.54
C THR A 44 21.02 -4.83 -3.92
N SER A 45 20.35 -5.20 -5.01
CA SER A 45 20.88 -4.96 -6.35
C SER A 45 20.76 -3.48 -6.69
N SER A 46 21.87 -2.89 -7.11
CA SER A 46 21.94 -1.50 -7.58
C SER A 46 20.82 -1.21 -8.59
N PHE A 47 19.83 -0.41 -8.18
CA PHE A 47 18.82 0.18 -9.07
C PHE A 47 19.53 1.09 -10.10
N ARG A 48 20.01 0.52 -11.21
CA ARG A 48 20.81 1.24 -12.23
C ARG A 48 19.94 2.01 -13.24
N ASN A 49 18.87 2.67 -12.77
CA ASN A 49 18.28 3.73 -13.58
C ASN A 49 17.62 4.79 -12.69
N VAL A 50 18.20 6.00 -12.72
CA VAL A 50 17.82 7.13 -11.85
C VAL A 50 16.62 7.91 -12.41
N SER A 51 16.22 7.63 -13.65
CA SER A 51 15.33 8.50 -14.43
C SER A 51 14.13 7.81 -15.09
N SER A 52 13.99 6.48 -15.04
CA SER A 52 12.84 5.81 -15.65
C SER A 52 11.78 5.40 -14.63
N CYS A 53 10.55 5.78 -14.97
CA CYS A 53 9.28 5.38 -14.37
C CYS A 53 9.14 3.84 -14.21
N ASP A 54 9.97 3.06 -14.93
CA ASP A 54 9.96 1.59 -15.03
C ASP A 54 10.83 0.84 -14.01
N SER A 55 11.51 1.52 -13.09
CA SER A 55 12.51 0.87 -12.22
C SER A 55 11.93 -0.02 -11.09
N TYR A 56 10.61 -0.03 -10.90
CA TYR A 56 9.94 -0.82 -9.86
C TYR A 56 8.96 -1.82 -10.45
N HIS A 57 8.80 -2.94 -9.76
CA HIS A 57 7.64 -3.81 -9.94
C HIS A 57 6.51 -3.32 -9.02
N TRP A 58 5.36 -3.04 -9.60
CA TRP A 58 4.19 -2.50 -8.91
C TRP A 58 3.24 -3.63 -8.53
N ALA A 59 2.70 -3.55 -7.32
CA ALA A 59 1.73 -4.53 -6.81
C ALA A 59 0.73 -3.86 -5.87
N LEU A 60 -0.40 -4.54 -5.66
CA LEU A 60 -1.29 -4.29 -4.54
C LEU A 60 -0.97 -5.26 -3.41
N VAL A 61 -1.06 -4.79 -2.17
CA VAL A 61 -0.97 -5.65 -0.99
C VAL A 61 -2.18 -5.40 -0.10
N VAL A 62 -2.83 -6.48 0.33
CA VAL A 62 -3.83 -6.45 1.41
C VAL A 62 -3.19 -7.10 2.64
N GLY A 63 -3.19 -6.39 3.76
CA GLY A 63 -2.60 -6.87 5.00
C GLY A 63 -2.87 -5.95 6.19
N PRO A 64 -2.37 -6.29 7.39
CA PRO A 64 -2.58 -5.50 8.60
C PRO A 64 -1.88 -4.14 8.53
N GLN A 65 -2.16 -3.28 9.52
CA GLN A 65 -1.49 -1.98 9.66
C GLN A 65 -0.03 -2.12 10.12
N THR A 66 0.32 -3.23 10.77
CA THR A 66 1.70 -3.58 11.10
C THR A 66 2.54 -3.67 9.83
N ALA A 67 3.85 -3.45 9.98
CA ALA A 67 4.78 -3.30 8.86
C ALA A 67 5.83 -4.39 8.79
N TRP A 68 5.57 -5.56 9.37
CA TRP A 68 6.47 -6.69 9.28
C TRP A 68 6.46 -7.27 7.87
N ARG A 69 7.63 -7.70 7.40
CA ARG A 69 7.76 -8.38 6.11
C ARG A 69 6.98 -9.69 6.04
N THR A 70 6.73 -10.31 7.19
CA THR A 70 6.04 -11.59 7.35
C THR A 70 4.62 -11.42 7.91
N ASP A 71 4.08 -10.20 7.89
CA ASP A 71 2.67 -10.00 8.23
C ASP A 71 1.78 -10.86 7.31
N GLU A 72 0.71 -11.42 7.87
CA GLU A 72 -0.31 -12.10 7.08
C GLU A 72 -0.89 -11.14 6.05
N GLY A 73 -1.05 -11.62 4.81
CA GLY A 73 -1.56 -10.79 3.74
C GLY A 73 -1.28 -11.37 2.37
N THR A 74 -1.90 -10.76 1.38
CA THR A 74 -1.84 -11.20 -0.01
C THR A 74 -1.25 -10.11 -0.87
N ARG A 75 -0.27 -10.47 -1.69
CA ARG A 75 0.25 -9.64 -2.79
C ARG A 75 -0.48 -10.01 -4.07
N TYR A 76 -1.06 -9.00 -4.72
CA TYR A 76 -1.70 -9.10 -6.02
C TYR A 76 -0.88 -8.34 -7.04
N HIS A 77 -0.51 -8.98 -8.14
CA HIS A 77 0.23 -8.31 -9.20
C HIS A 77 0.07 -9.03 -10.53
N VAL A 78 0.47 -8.33 -11.60
CA VAL A 78 0.73 -8.96 -12.89
C VAL A 78 2.23 -9.00 -13.14
N ALA A 79 2.74 -10.10 -13.66
CA ALA A 79 4.14 -10.28 -14.02
C ALA A 79 4.26 -10.86 -15.44
N HIS A 80 5.42 -10.71 -16.07
CA HIS A 80 5.69 -11.39 -17.34
C HIS A 80 5.69 -12.91 -17.10
N LEU A 81 5.05 -13.65 -18.00
CA LEU A 81 5.00 -15.12 -17.96
C LEU A 81 6.40 -15.70 -18.18
N ASP A 82 7.15 -15.12 -19.10
CA ASP A 82 8.56 -15.39 -19.30
C ASP A 82 9.26 -14.10 -19.77
N GLU A 83 10.57 -13.98 -19.55
CA GLU A 83 11.33 -12.76 -19.88
C GLU A 83 11.39 -12.45 -21.38
N LYS A 84 10.90 -13.35 -22.24
CA LYS A 84 10.96 -13.25 -23.70
C LYS A 84 9.59 -13.09 -24.34
N SER A 85 8.51 -13.18 -23.59
CA SER A 85 7.14 -13.04 -24.09
C SER A 85 6.49 -11.78 -23.58
N ASP A 86 5.70 -11.15 -24.46
CA ASP A 86 4.84 -10.01 -24.11
C ASP A 86 3.58 -10.47 -23.34
N ARG A 87 3.62 -11.67 -22.75
CA ARG A 87 2.48 -12.26 -22.05
C ARG A 87 2.60 -11.98 -20.56
N TYR A 88 1.48 -11.56 -19.98
CA TYR A 88 1.36 -11.32 -18.54
C TYR A 88 0.53 -12.41 -17.86
N LEU A 89 0.83 -12.65 -16.58
CA LEU A 89 0.11 -13.52 -15.66
C LEU A 89 -0.33 -12.69 -14.46
N TYR A 90 -1.58 -12.87 -14.02
CA TYR A 90 -2.04 -12.42 -12.71
C TYR A 90 -1.69 -13.44 -11.63
N GLU A 91 -1.11 -12.97 -10.52
CA GLU A 91 -0.76 -13.81 -9.38
C GLU A 91 -1.31 -13.24 -8.07
N GLU A 92 -1.74 -14.16 -7.20
CA GLU A 92 -2.04 -13.93 -5.79
C GLU A 92 -1.01 -14.70 -4.98
N GLN A 93 -0.25 -14.00 -4.15
CA GLN A 93 0.82 -14.61 -3.38
C GLN A 93 0.59 -14.35 -1.89
N ASP A 94 0.50 -15.43 -1.12
CA ASP A 94 0.55 -15.39 0.34
C ASP A 94 1.92 -14.85 0.79
N ILE A 95 1.92 -13.74 1.52
CA ILE A 95 3.15 -13.04 1.91
C ILE A 95 4.01 -13.88 2.87
N PRO A 96 3.46 -14.45 3.96
CA PRO A 96 4.23 -15.34 4.85
C PRO A 96 4.90 -16.51 4.14
N LEU A 97 4.27 -17.08 3.12
CA LEU A 97 4.77 -18.26 2.40
C LEU A 97 5.62 -17.94 1.17
N ASN A 98 5.72 -16.66 0.76
CA ASN A 98 6.44 -16.27 -0.46
C ASN A 98 7.58 -15.25 -0.19
N ILE A 99 8.83 -15.72 -0.25
CA ILE A 99 10.04 -14.91 -0.02
C ILE A 99 10.12 -13.70 -0.97
N VAL A 100 9.63 -13.80 -2.21
CA VAL A 100 9.63 -12.69 -3.16
C VAL A 100 8.61 -11.63 -2.75
N ALA A 101 7.44 -12.03 -2.25
CA ALA A 101 6.43 -11.12 -1.71
C ALA A 101 6.90 -10.38 -0.44
N GLN A 102 7.85 -10.95 0.32
CA GLN A 102 8.46 -10.33 1.51
C GLN A 102 9.53 -9.26 1.17
N LYS A 103 10.01 -9.21 -0.07
CA LYS A 103 11.06 -8.26 -0.55
C LYS A 103 10.53 -6.85 -0.90
N CYS A 104 9.37 -6.48 -0.38
CA CYS A 104 8.77 -5.15 -0.59
C CYS A 104 9.72 -4.03 -0.12
N LEU A 105 9.94 -3.01 -0.95
CA LEU A 105 10.81 -1.87 -0.62
C LEU A 105 10.06 -0.86 0.24
N VAL A 106 8.92 -0.42 -0.28
CA VAL A 106 8.00 0.52 0.37
C VAL A 106 6.57 0.10 0.06
N ARG A 107 5.66 0.50 0.96
CA ARG A 107 4.23 0.42 0.68
C ARG A 107 3.52 1.69 1.15
N VAL A 108 2.52 2.11 0.40
CA VAL A 108 1.70 3.31 0.66
C VAL A 108 0.27 2.86 0.94
N ALA A 109 -0.21 3.09 2.15
CA ALA A 109 -1.58 2.79 2.52
C ALA A 109 -2.52 3.79 1.83
N VAL A 110 -3.49 3.29 1.08
CA VAL A 110 -4.43 4.13 0.32
C VAL A 110 -5.88 4.02 0.81
N CYS A 111 -6.28 2.89 1.37
CA CYS A 111 -7.60 2.75 1.98
C CYS A 111 -7.68 1.63 3.02
N LYS A 112 -8.82 1.56 3.70
CA LYS A 112 -9.18 0.43 4.58
C LYS A 112 -10.01 -0.57 3.78
N VAL A 113 -9.71 -1.87 3.90
CA VAL A 113 -10.52 -2.92 3.29
C VAL A 113 -11.74 -3.18 4.17
N THR A 114 -12.93 -3.21 3.57
CA THR A 114 -14.19 -3.49 4.25
C THR A 114 -14.79 -4.83 3.86
N ASP A 115 -14.50 -5.30 2.64
CA ASP A 115 -14.91 -6.60 2.12
C ASP A 115 -13.79 -7.17 1.25
N GLU A 116 -13.01 -8.09 1.82
CA GLU A 116 -11.84 -8.69 1.16
C GLU A 116 -12.23 -9.68 0.07
N ALA A 117 -13.32 -10.44 0.26
CA ALA A 117 -13.81 -11.37 -0.75
C ALA A 117 -14.26 -10.62 -2.01
N ARG A 118 -14.96 -9.49 -1.85
CA ARG A 118 -15.33 -8.62 -2.97
C ARG A 118 -14.12 -8.00 -3.64
N LEU A 119 -13.15 -7.50 -2.86
CA LEU A 119 -11.89 -6.97 -3.39
C LEU A 119 -11.21 -8.03 -4.26
N GLN A 120 -11.05 -9.26 -3.75
CA GLN A 120 -10.41 -10.36 -4.45
C GLN A 120 -11.16 -10.73 -5.73
N SER A 121 -12.50 -10.80 -5.70
CA SER A 121 -13.31 -11.03 -6.89
C SER A 121 -13.05 -9.96 -7.95
N ILE A 122 -13.04 -8.68 -7.55
CA ILE A 122 -12.78 -7.56 -8.48
C ILE A 122 -11.42 -7.68 -9.15
N LEU A 123 -10.37 -8.06 -8.39
CA LEU A 123 -9.02 -8.22 -8.91
C LEU A 123 -8.88 -9.43 -9.84
N ARG A 124 -9.52 -10.55 -9.51
CA ARG A 124 -9.55 -11.77 -10.35
C ARG A 124 -10.27 -11.56 -11.68
N ASP A 125 -11.30 -10.71 -11.68
CA ASP A 125 -12.10 -10.40 -12.88
C ASP A 125 -11.43 -9.36 -13.79
N MET A 126 -10.26 -8.81 -13.42
CA MET A 126 -9.56 -7.85 -14.26
C MET A 126 -8.96 -8.52 -15.51
N PRO A 127 -9.12 -7.92 -16.70
CA PRO A 127 -8.56 -8.47 -17.91
C PRO A 127 -7.02 -8.37 -17.92
N ILE A 128 -6.37 -9.40 -18.47
CA ILE A 128 -4.95 -9.40 -18.78
C ILE A 128 -4.80 -9.22 -20.28
N ARG A 129 -4.25 -8.08 -20.69
CA ARG A 129 -4.16 -7.66 -22.10
C ARG A 129 -2.77 -8.00 -22.63
N GLY A 130 -2.67 -9.08 -23.41
CA GLY A 130 -1.40 -9.51 -24.00
C GLY A 130 -1.03 -8.80 -25.30
N ASP A 131 -1.96 -8.04 -25.88
CA ASP A 131 -1.83 -7.33 -27.17
C ASP A 131 -1.69 -5.80 -27.01
N ASP A 132 -1.76 -5.30 -25.79
CA ASP A 132 -1.63 -3.88 -25.47
C ASP A 132 -0.21 -3.56 -24.96
N SER A 133 0.57 -2.85 -25.77
CA SER A 133 1.94 -2.46 -25.42
C SER A 133 2.03 -1.48 -24.24
N ALA A 134 0.92 -0.83 -23.86
CA ALA A 134 0.85 -0.02 -22.65
C ALA A 134 0.53 -0.84 -21.39
N PHE A 135 0.15 -2.12 -21.54
CA PHE A 135 -0.17 -2.98 -20.41
C PHE A 135 1.11 -3.44 -19.69
N ASN A 136 1.17 -3.21 -18.38
CA ASN A 136 2.24 -3.64 -17.49
C ASN A 136 1.76 -3.61 -16.02
N CYS A 137 2.64 -3.93 -15.07
CA CYS A 137 2.28 -3.96 -13.66
C CYS A 137 1.84 -2.60 -13.09
N LEU A 138 2.38 -1.48 -13.56
CA LEU A 138 1.95 -0.14 -13.14
C LEU A 138 0.53 0.16 -13.66
N THR A 139 0.29 -0.06 -14.95
CA THR A 139 -1.00 0.23 -15.57
C THR A 139 -2.11 -0.69 -15.05
N TRP A 140 -1.79 -1.95 -14.74
CA TRP A 140 -2.70 -2.86 -14.03
C TRP A 140 -3.03 -2.37 -12.61
N VAL A 141 -2.04 -1.95 -11.81
CA VAL A 141 -2.29 -1.41 -10.46
C VAL A 141 -3.14 -0.14 -10.52
N ARG A 142 -2.91 0.74 -11.49
CA ARG A 142 -3.75 1.93 -11.73
C ARG A 142 -5.21 1.57 -12.00
N GLU A 143 -5.44 0.63 -12.91
CA GLU A 143 -6.80 0.17 -13.24
C GLU A 143 -7.48 -0.50 -12.05
N ALA A 144 -6.74 -1.32 -11.29
CA ALA A 144 -7.22 -1.97 -10.08
C ALA A 144 -7.59 -0.95 -9.01
N PHE A 145 -6.76 0.07 -8.80
CA PHE A 145 -7.02 1.18 -7.90
C PHE A 145 -8.35 1.85 -8.27
N ARG A 146 -8.50 2.27 -9.53
CA ARG A 146 -9.73 2.92 -10.02
C ARG A 146 -10.96 2.05 -9.81
N LYS A 147 -10.90 0.78 -10.24
CA LYS A 147 -12.01 -0.17 -10.15
C LYS A 147 -12.44 -0.42 -8.69
N LEU A 148 -11.50 -0.52 -7.76
CA LEU A 148 -11.80 -0.70 -6.33
C LEU A 148 -12.40 0.57 -5.70
N HIS A 149 -11.96 1.76 -6.13
CA HIS A 149 -12.51 3.02 -5.65
C HIS A 149 -13.92 3.29 -6.19
N ASP A 150 -14.14 3.00 -7.48
CA ASP A 150 -15.45 3.13 -8.13
C ASP A 150 -16.48 2.12 -7.60
N ASP A 151 -16.03 0.94 -7.17
CA ASP A 151 -16.90 -0.07 -6.56
C ASP A 151 -17.56 0.43 -5.27
N GLY A 152 -16.85 1.22 -4.47
CA GLY A 152 -17.36 1.85 -3.25
C GLY A 152 -17.83 0.91 -2.13
N LYS A 153 -17.62 -0.42 -2.27
CA LYS A 153 -18.12 -1.44 -1.33
C LYS A 153 -16.99 -2.31 -0.77
N ALA A 154 -15.99 -2.62 -1.58
CA ALA A 154 -14.81 -3.39 -1.17
C ALA A 154 -13.90 -2.62 -0.19
N VAL A 155 -13.87 -1.29 -0.30
CA VAL A 155 -12.97 -0.42 0.47
C VAL A 155 -13.69 0.78 1.08
N LYS A 156 -13.15 1.28 2.19
CA LYS A 156 -13.47 2.58 2.78
C LYS A 156 -12.29 3.52 2.61
N THR A 157 -12.50 4.61 1.88
CA THR A 157 -11.46 5.55 1.47
C THR A 157 -11.96 7.00 1.50
N TYR A 158 -11.03 7.96 1.56
CA TYR A 158 -11.28 9.37 1.29
C TYR A 158 -10.87 9.77 -0.13
N LEU A 159 -10.19 8.86 -0.84
CA LEU A 159 -9.69 9.05 -2.19
C LEU A 159 -10.78 8.78 -3.22
N LYS A 160 -10.66 9.42 -4.37
CA LYS A 160 -11.41 9.16 -5.60
C LYS A 160 -10.55 8.33 -6.55
N SER A 161 -11.18 7.72 -7.54
CA SER A 161 -10.49 6.98 -8.61
C SER A 161 -9.50 7.86 -9.40
N ASP A 162 -9.79 9.15 -9.52
CA ASP A 162 -8.92 10.13 -10.21
C ASP A 162 -7.69 10.57 -9.38
N ASP A 163 -7.62 10.24 -8.08
CA ASP A 163 -6.47 10.59 -7.23
C ASP A 163 -5.24 9.68 -7.49
N TRP A 164 -5.31 8.81 -8.51
CA TRP A 164 -4.22 7.88 -8.84
C TRP A 164 -2.88 8.57 -9.04
N ASP A 165 -2.86 9.68 -9.78
CA ASP A 165 -1.60 10.34 -10.15
C ASP A 165 -0.86 10.84 -8.90
N ASP A 166 -1.59 11.38 -7.91
CA ASP A 166 -1.03 11.80 -6.61
C ASP A 166 -0.51 10.62 -5.79
N VAL A 167 -1.24 9.49 -5.78
CA VAL A 167 -0.85 8.26 -5.10
C VAL A 167 0.42 7.66 -5.71
N GLU A 168 0.48 7.59 -7.04
CA GLU A 168 1.64 7.11 -7.78
C GLU A 168 2.86 7.98 -7.48
N GLU A 169 2.70 9.31 -7.58
CA GLU A 169 3.78 10.26 -7.32
C GLU A 169 4.27 10.15 -5.86
N CYS A 170 3.37 10.00 -4.89
CA CYS A 170 3.70 9.76 -3.49
C CYS A 170 4.55 8.50 -3.31
N ALA A 171 4.15 7.38 -3.91
CA ALA A 171 4.90 6.12 -3.81
C ALA A 171 6.32 6.26 -4.38
N ARG A 172 6.47 6.93 -5.52
CA ARG A 172 7.78 7.21 -6.14
C ARG A 172 8.64 8.13 -5.28
N LYS A 173 8.10 9.27 -4.84
CA LYS A 173 8.79 10.24 -3.97
C LYS A 173 9.23 9.58 -2.67
N TYR A 174 8.36 8.78 -2.05
CA TYR A 174 8.66 8.08 -0.82
C TYR A 174 9.77 7.05 -0.98
N SER A 175 9.70 6.21 -2.03
CA SER A 175 10.74 5.23 -2.35
C SER A 175 12.09 5.90 -2.63
N LYS A 176 12.09 6.98 -3.42
CA LYS A 176 13.28 7.81 -3.66
C LYS A 176 13.87 8.34 -2.36
N ARG A 177 13.05 8.92 -1.48
CA ARG A 177 13.51 9.42 -0.17
C ARG A 177 14.16 8.32 0.67
N LYS A 178 13.60 7.11 0.69
CA LYS A 178 14.17 5.96 1.42
C LYS A 178 15.49 5.49 0.84
N ARG A 179 15.57 5.41 -0.48
CA ARG A 179 16.80 5.06 -1.18
C ARG A 179 17.91 6.08 -0.90
N ASP A 180 17.60 7.37 -1.04
CA ASP A 180 18.57 8.46 -0.85
C ASP A 180 19.06 8.53 0.61
N ALA A 181 18.24 8.05 1.57
CA ALA A 181 18.61 7.85 2.97
C ALA A 181 19.38 6.53 3.25
N GLY A 182 19.75 5.77 2.22
CA GLY A 182 20.55 4.55 2.35
C GLY A 182 19.78 3.29 2.75
N ARG A 183 18.44 3.32 2.81
CA ARG A 183 17.61 2.20 3.32
C ARG A 183 17.82 0.86 2.59
N PHE A 184 18.18 0.92 1.31
CA PHE A 184 18.24 -0.25 0.41
C PHE A 184 19.69 -0.65 0.03
N GLN A 185 20.70 -0.19 0.78
CA GLN A 185 22.10 -0.53 0.53
C GLN A 185 22.48 -1.88 1.17
N GLU A 186 23.49 -2.56 0.60
CA GLU A 186 24.08 -3.74 1.24
C GLU A 186 24.82 -3.37 2.52
N VAL A 187 24.65 -4.19 3.56
CA VAL A 187 25.40 -4.06 4.83
C VAL A 187 26.92 -4.30 4.62
N ALA A 188 27.32 -4.82 3.45
CA ALA A 188 28.72 -5.01 3.09
C ALA A 188 29.33 -3.73 2.48
N THR A 189 29.61 -2.74 3.33
CA THR A 189 30.80 -1.85 3.36
C THR A 189 30.47 -0.66 4.26
N VAL A 190 30.25 -0.91 5.57
CA VAL A 190 30.45 0.16 6.55
C VAL A 190 31.95 0.27 6.80
N ASN A 191 32.67 0.84 5.82
CA ASN A 191 33.97 1.42 6.12
C ASN A 191 33.72 2.71 6.88
N ASN A 192 34.19 2.72 8.13
CA ASN A 192 34.08 3.77 9.14
C ASN A 192 34.58 5.14 8.68
N ASN A 193 33.84 5.87 7.84
CA ASN A 193 34.20 7.26 7.51
C ASN A 193 33.03 8.22 7.23
N ASN A 194 31.77 7.80 7.37
CA ASN A 194 30.65 8.73 7.19
C ASN A 194 30.06 9.16 8.53
N ASN A 195 30.29 10.43 8.84
CA ASN A 195 29.68 11.21 9.92
C ASN A 195 28.18 11.51 9.67
N GLY A 196 27.47 10.56 9.04
CA GLY A 196 26.05 10.67 8.68
C GLY A 196 25.23 9.80 9.63
N VAL A 197 24.18 10.39 10.20
CA VAL A 197 23.25 9.75 11.14
C VAL A 197 22.88 8.34 10.66
N ALA A 198 23.46 7.32 11.30
CA ALA A 198 23.10 5.93 11.07
C ALA A 198 21.65 5.78 11.51
N THR A 199 20.73 5.82 10.54
CA THR A 199 19.33 5.51 10.79
C THR A 199 19.27 4.00 11.01
N ASN A 200 19.06 3.60 12.27
CA ASN A 200 18.95 2.20 12.66
C ASN A 200 17.60 1.65 12.20
N TRP A 201 17.49 1.35 10.90
CA TRP A 201 16.26 0.81 10.32
C TRP A 201 16.10 -0.67 10.68
N ASP A 202 14.91 -1.07 11.15
CA ASP A 202 14.59 -2.48 11.35
C ASP A 202 14.43 -3.18 9.99
N VAL A 203 15.39 -4.04 9.62
CA VAL A 203 15.38 -4.79 8.35
C VAL A 203 14.16 -5.71 8.21
N LYS A 204 13.53 -6.11 9.32
CA LYS A 204 12.32 -6.94 9.31
C LYS A 204 11.06 -6.14 8.99
N LYS A 205 11.16 -4.81 8.93
CA LYS A 205 10.03 -3.92 8.66
C LYS A 205 10.12 -3.27 7.28
N ILE A 206 8.95 -3.12 6.66
CA ILE A 206 8.76 -2.43 5.39
C ILE A 206 8.51 -0.95 5.69
N SER A 207 9.27 -0.08 5.04
CA SER A 207 9.02 1.37 5.10
C SER A 207 7.59 1.65 4.61
N THR A 208 6.73 2.14 5.50
CA THR A 208 5.29 2.31 5.21
C THR A 208 4.89 3.77 5.34
N PHE A 209 4.19 4.29 4.34
CA PHE A 209 3.60 5.63 4.36
C PHE A 209 2.08 5.51 4.37
N ASN A 210 1.40 6.34 5.15
CA ASN A 210 -0.05 6.46 5.11
C ASN A 210 -0.40 7.71 4.30
N PHE A 211 -1.07 7.51 3.16
CA PHE A 211 -1.34 8.58 2.21
C PHE A 211 -2.26 9.65 2.78
N TRP A 212 -3.42 9.27 3.34
CA TRP A 212 -4.41 10.23 3.83
C TRP A 212 -4.02 10.87 5.17
N GLU A 213 -3.17 10.23 5.97
CA GLU A 213 -2.58 10.84 7.17
C GLU A 213 -1.31 11.65 6.88
N ASN A 214 -0.84 11.63 5.63
CA ASN A 214 0.39 12.28 5.16
C ASN A 214 1.59 12.04 6.11
N ARG A 215 1.77 10.79 6.56
CA ARG A 215 2.84 10.45 7.50
C ARG A 215 3.42 9.07 7.26
N GLU A 216 4.68 8.94 7.65
CA GLU A 216 5.33 7.64 7.76
C GLU A 216 4.83 6.91 9.01
N THR A 217 4.56 5.61 8.88
CA THR A 217 4.07 4.76 9.98
C THR A 217 5.11 3.74 10.44
N THR A 218 6.31 3.78 9.86
CA THR A 218 7.38 2.83 10.17
C THR A 218 8.73 3.51 9.96
N SER A 219 9.39 3.81 11.09
CA SER A 219 10.78 4.27 11.17
C SER A 219 11.78 3.10 11.21
#